data_AF-A0A7V3RP86-F1
#
_entry.id   AF-A0A7V3RP86-F1
#
_cell.length_a   1.000
_cell.length_b   1.000
_cell.length_c   1.000
_cell.angle_alpha   90.00
_cell.angle_beta   90.00
_cell.angle_gamma   90.00
#
_symmetry.space_group_name_H-M   'P 1'
#
loop_
_entity.id
_entity.type
_entity.pdbx_description
1 polymer ?
#
loop_
_entity_poly.entity_id
_entity_poly.type
_entity_poly.pdbx_seq_one_letter_code
_entity_poly.pdbx_strand_id
1 'polypeptide(L)'
;MKMRFFARMTWPILTLSVLTLGGGILAAWLVYHSQRDAFNVLARNAASMWAAEELVIALRDVRHELHLFLITKHRNHLDAVPRLRQRTDYCLEEAERTAVTEKGQQLISRVRKGYDRFFTDFQTLRDSALDQEERIRQLADKVLTSEILEPAQEYLDSNEDAIAARNEEYKLVTYRIVLGLVLLGICGAASGFGISWAISRSIVRLSVPIRDAAGKLNEIVGPITLSARWGLDELEGVLRTIAERIGAVVERLQQSEREARRAEHLAAVGQMAAGIAHELRNPLMPIKILVQSAADRRPAPGLDGRDLAVLEQEISRLERSIQTFLDFARPPRIEKRTFEAREVLEQIIQLLQARAERQGVRIERRFPDEPLVIQADVGQFRQV
;
A
#
# COMPACT_ATOMS: atom_id res chain seq x y z
N MET A 1 -20.37 39.88 -8.93
CA MET A 1 -18.95 39.94 -9.37
C MET A 1 -18.01 38.98 -8.61
N LYS A 2 -18.18 38.77 -7.28
CA LYS A 2 -17.33 37.87 -6.47
C LYS A 2 -17.32 36.39 -6.89
N MET A 3 -18.44 35.86 -7.40
CA MET A 3 -18.57 34.43 -7.76
C MET A 3 -17.78 34.01 -9.02
N ARG A 4 -17.63 34.93 -9.99
CA ARG A 4 -16.82 34.70 -11.21
C ARG A 4 -15.32 34.73 -10.94
N PHE A 5 -14.88 35.45 -9.92
CA PHE A 5 -13.47 35.53 -9.54
C PHE A 5 -13.03 34.27 -8.78
N PHE A 6 -13.88 33.82 -7.85
CA PHE A 6 -13.64 32.58 -7.09
C PHE A 6 -13.61 31.35 -8.01
N ALA A 7 -14.56 31.26 -8.96
CA ALA A 7 -14.60 30.18 -9.94
C ALA A 7 -13.37 30.18 -10.88
N ARG A 8 -12.85 31.34 -11.30
CA ARG A 8 -11.62 31.42 -12.11
C ARG A 8 -10.37 30.96 -11.39
N MET A 9 -10.34 31.05 -10.06
CA MET A 9 -9.18 30.72 -9.24
C MET A 9 -9.17 29.25 -8.79
N THR A 10 -10.34 28.67 -8.53
CA THR A 10 -10.46 27.27 -8.07
C THR A 10 -10.48 26.26 -9.22
N TRP A 11 -10.98 26.64 -10.40
CA TRP A 11 -11.04 25.75 -11.56
C TRP A 11 -9.69 25.14 -11.97
N PRO A 12 -8.59 25.90 -12.12
CA PRO A 12 -7.29 25.33 -12.47
C PRO A 12 -6.75 24.35 -11.40
N ILE A 13 -7.02 24.61 -10.12
CA ILE A 13 -6.60 23.75 -9.01
C ILE A 13 -7.37 22.44 -9.05
N LEU A 14 -8.69 22.51 -9.21
CA LEU A 14 -9.57 21.34 -9.35
C LEU A 14 -9.20 20.50 -10.58
N THR A 15 -8.97 21.12 -11.73
CA THR A 15 -8.56 20.40 -12.93
C THR A 15 -7.22 19.71 -12.76
N LEU A 16 -6.26 20.35 -12.07
CA LEU A 16 -4.94 19.80 -11.83
C LEU A 16 -4.98 18.63 -10.84
N SER A 17 -5.77 18.75 -9.77
CA SER A 17 -5.99 17.66 -8.80
C SER A 17 -6.71 16.46 -9.41
N VAL A 18 -7.70 16.68 -10.30
CA VAL A 18 -8.38 15.60 -11.01
C VAL A 18 -7.42 14.90 -11.98
N LEU A 19 -6.55 15.65 -12.64
CA LEU A 19 -5.58 15.11 -13.61
C LEU A 19 -4.48 14.30 -12.91
N THR A 20 -4.00 14.72 -11.74
CA THR A 20 -3.04 13.94 -10.94
C THR A 20 -3.69 12.69 -10.33
N LEU A 21 -4.92 12.78 -9.84
CA LEU A 21 -5.66 11.62 -9.33
C LEU A 21 -5.93 10.59 -10.43
N GLY A 22 -6.33 11.05 -11.62
CA GLY A 22 -6.51 10.21 -12.81
C GLY A 22 -5.22 9.52 -13.25
N GLY A 23 -4.10 10.26 -13.26
CA GLY A 23 -2.78 9.69 -13.53
C GLY A 23 -2.37 8.62 -12.51
N GLY A 24 -2.67 8.85 -11.22
CA GLY A 24 -2.40 7.89 -10.16
C GLY A 24 -3.22 6.61 -10.29
N ILE A 25 -4.51 6.73 -10.62
CA ILE A 25 -5.40 5.58 -10.87
C ILE A 25 -4.92 4.79 -12.10
N LEU A 26 -4.53 5.46 -13.19
CA LEU A 26 -4.01 4.80 -14.38
C LEU A 26 -2.69 4.08 -14.10
N ALA A 27 -1.78 4.70 -13.35
CA ALA A 27 -0.53 4.07 -12.94
C ALA A 27 -0.78 2.83 -12.06
N ALA A 28 -1.69 2.94 -11.09
CA ALA A 28 -2.10 1.81 -10.25
C ALA A 28 -2.74 0.68 -11.06
N TRP A 29 -3.57 1.01 -12.06
CA TRP A 29 -4.19 0.05 -12.96
C TRP A 29 -3.15 -0.67 -13.83
N LEU A 30 -2.19 0.06 -14.40
CA LEU A 30 -1.09 -0.51 -15.18
C LEU A 30 -0.21 -1.45 -14.33
N VAL A 31 0.11 -1.05 -13.09
CA VAL A 31 0.87 -1.89 -12.14
C VAL A 31 0.08 -3.15 -11.80
N TYR A 32 -1.20 -3.02 -11.47
CA TYR A 32 -2.07 -4.16 -11.14
C TYR A 32 -2.17 -5.15 -12.31
N HIS A 33 -2.37 -4.66 -13.53
CA HIS A 33 -2.46 -5.50 -14.72
C HIS A 33 -1.13 -6.20 -15.01
N SER A 34 -0.01 -5.46 -14.94
CA SER A 34 1.34 -6.01 -15.15
C SER A 34 1.71 -7.09 -14.13
N GLN A 35 1.35 -6.93 -12.86
CA GLN A 35 1.65 -7.95 -11.84
C GLN A 35 0.83 -9.23 -12.05
N ARG A 36 -0.43 -9.10 -12.44
CA ARG A 36 -1.31 -10.25 -12.66
C ARG A 36 -0.85 -11.10 -13.85
N ASP A 37 -0.37 -10.46 -14.90
CA ASP A 37 0.17 -11.15 -16.08
C ASP A 37 1.51 -11.82 -15.80
N ALA A 38 2.38 -11.16 -15.02
CA ALA A 38 3.67 -11.74 -14.60
C ALA A 38 3.48 -13.01 -13.77
N PHE A 39 2.55 -13.02 -12.81
CA PHE A 39 2.31 -14.18 -11.95
C PHE A 39 1.83 -15.41 -12.75
N ASN A 40 0.90 -15.20 -13.69
CA ASN A 40 0.33 -16.29 -14.49
C ASN A 40 1.32 -16.92 -15.49
N VAL A 41 2.28 -16.12 -15.98
CA VAL A 41 3.35 -16.60 -16.87
C VAL A 41 4.43 -17.32 -16.05
N LEU A 42 4.83 -16.76 -14.90
CA LEU A 42 5.81 -17.40 -14.00
C LEU A 42 5.31 -18.75 -13.50
N ALA A 43 4.07 -18.85 -13.05
CA ALA A 43 3.50 -20.10 -12.55
C ALA A 43 3.45 -21.20 -13.63
N ARG A 44 3.07 -20.86 -14.87
CA ARG A 44 3.02 -21.81 -15.99
C ARG A 44 4.42 -22.22 -16.46
N ASN A 45 5.33 -21.26 -16.58
CA ASN A 45 6.70 -21.55 -17.00
C ASN A 45 7.44 -22.38 -15.94
N ALA A 46 7.24 -22.10 -14.66
CA ALA A 46 7.80 -22.88 -13.57
C ALA A 46 7.27 -24.32 -13.57
N ALA A 47 5.97 -24.51 -13.80
CA ALA A 47 5.38 -25.86 -13.91
C ALA A 47 5.97 -26.66 -15.08
N SER A 48 6.09 -26.05 -16.26
CA SER A 48 6.71 -26.68 -17.44
C SER A 48 8.18 -27.02 -17.23
N MET A 49 8.94 -26.13 -16.58
CA MET A 49 10.36 -26.38 -16.27
C MET A 49 10.52 -27.52 -15.27
N TRP A 50 9.73 -27.50 -14.19
CA TRP A 50 9.77 -28.55 -13.18
C TRP A 50 9.39 -29.92 -13.75
N ALA A 51 8.36 -29.99 -14.60
CA ALA A 51 7.97 -31.22 -15.28
C ALA A 51 9.06 -31.76 -16.22
N ALA A 52 9.77 -30.87 -16.93
CA ALA A 52 10.89 -31.25 -17.80
C ALA A 52 12.08 -31.82 -17.00
N GLU A 53 12.44 -31.16 -15.89
CA GLU A 53 13.56 -31.57 -15.03
C GLU A 53 13.29 -32.93 -14.39
N GLU A 54 12.10 -33.11 -13.82
CA GLU A 54 11.69 -34.35 -13.18
C GLU A 54 11.61 -35.52 -14.18
N LEU A 55 11.17 -35.25 -15.41
CA LEU A 55 11.19 -36.23 -16.50
C LEU A 55 12.63 -36.67 -16.85
N VAL A 56 13.56 -35.72 -16.99
CA VAL A 56 14.97 -36.04 -17.29
C VAL A 56 15.59 -36.87 -16.16
N ILE A 57 15.30 -36.52 -14.90
CA ILE A 57 15.76 -37.29 -13.73
C ILE A 57 15.19 -38.71 -13.77
N ALA A 58 13.88 -38.85 -13.96
CA ALA A 58 13.23 -40.16 -14.01
C ALA A 58 13.77 -41.05 -15.15
N LEU A 59 14.07 -40.48 -16.32
CA LEU A 59 14.69 -41.20 -17.43
C LEU A 59 16.15 -41.58 -17.15
N ARG A 60 16.91 -40.72 -16.45
CA ARG A 60 18.27 -41.04 -16.00
C ARG A 60 18.26 -42.18 -14.98
N ASP A 61 17.28 -42.24 -14.09
CA ASP A 61 17.13 -43.33 -13.12
C ASP A 61 16.89 -44.67 -13.85
N VAL A 62 16.01 -44.69 -14.86
CA VAL A 62 15.78 -45.89 -15.70
C VAL A 62 17.09 -46.32 -16.38
N ARG A 63 17.84 -45.37 -16.95
CA ARG A 63 19.14 -45.65 -17.57
C ARG A 63 20.13 -46.24 -16.56
N HIS A 64 20.17 -45.66 -15.37
CA HIS A 64 21.09 -46.06 -14.32
C HIS A 64 20.86 -47.51 -13.91
N GLU A 65 19.60 -47.91 -13.70
CA GLU A 65 19.25 -49.31 -13.37
C GLU A 65 19.61 -50.28 -14.50
N LEU A 66 19.36 -49.92 -15.76
CA LEU A 66 19.78 -50.76 -16.90
C LEU A 66 21.30 -50.93 -16.95
N HIS A 67 22.05 -49.84 -16.74
CA HIS A 67 23.50 -49.88 -16.74
C HIS A 67 24.05 -50.69 -15.55
N LEU A 68 23.45 -50.57 -14.37
CA LEU A 68 23.78 -51.40 -13.21
C LEU A 68 23.48 -52.88 -13.49
N PHE A 69 22.38 -53.22 -14.15
CA PHE A 69 22.11 -54.58 -14.60
C PHE A 69 23.20 -55.08 -15.57
N LEU A 70 23.58 -54.28 -16.56
CA LEU A 70 24.61 -54.65 -17.54
C LEU A 70 25.97 -54.90 -16.88
N ILE A 71 26.30 -54.22 -15.78
CA ILE A 71 27.54 -54.45 -15.02
C ILE A 71 27.43 -55.63 -14.06
N THR A 72 26.40 -55.63 -13.21
CA THR A 72 26.30 -56.56 -12.06
C THR A 72 25.64 -57.89 -12.41
N LYS A 73 24.88 -57.95 -13.50
CA LYS A 73 24.02 -59.09 -13.90
C LYS A 73 22.93 -59.45 -12.89
N HIS A 74 22.70 -58.63 -11.87
CA HIS A 74 21.67 -58.88 -10.87
C HIS A 74 20.29 -58.47 -11.40
N ARG A 75 19.35 -59.42 -11.41
CA ARG A 75 17.97 -59.20 -11.89
C ARG A 75 17.20 -58.12 -11.13
N ASN A 76 17.58 -57.83 -9.88
CA ASN A 76 16.98 -56.77 -9.06
C ASN A 76 16.94 -55.41 -9.76
N HIS A 77 17.96 -55.09 -10.55
CA HIS A 77 18.04 -53.85 -11.32
C HIS A 77 17.06 -53.82 -12.50
N LEU A 78 16.88 -54.95 -13.19
CA LEU A 78 15.83 -55.12 -14.20
C LEU A 78 14.42 -54.97 -13.60
N ASP A 79 14.21 -55.53 -12.40
CA ASP A 79 12.92 -55.46 -11.70
C ASP A 79 12.64 -54.07 -11.09
N ALA A 80 13.63 -53.18 -11.02
CA ALA A 80 13.45 -51.79 -10.66
C ALA A 80 12.82 -50.96 -11.80
N VAL A 81 13.10 -51.30 -13.07
CA VAL A 81 12.64 -50.53 -14.24
C VAL A 81 11.11 -50.39 -14.32
N PRO A 82 10.28 -51.44 -14.09
CA PRO A 82 8.82 -51.30 -14.05
C PRO A 82 8.30 -50.41 -12.91
N ARG A 83 9.02 -50.34 -11.78
CA ARG A 83 8.65 -49.46 -10.66
C ARG A 83 8.93 -48.00 -11.00
N LEU A 84 10.06 -47.74 -11.65
CA LEU A 84 10.40 -46.40 -12.14
C LEU A 84 9.44 -45.94 -13.23
N ARG A 85 8.94 -46.86 -14.07
CA ARG A 85 7.95 -46.57 -15.12
C ARG A 85 6.77 -45.74 -14.61
N GLN A 86 6.18 -46.10 -13.47
CA GLN A 86 5.01 -45.40 -12.94
C GLN A 86 5.29 -43.91 -12.65
N ARG A 87 6.48 -43.60 -12.10
CA ARG A 87 6.90 -42.21 -11.89
C ARG A 87 7.21 -41.52 -13.23
N THR A 88 7.90 -42.20 -14.14
CA THR A 88 8.23 -41.62 -15.44
C THR A 88 7.00 -41.34 -16.30
N ASP A 89 5.99 -42.22 -16.27
CA ASP A 89 4.70 -42.04 -16.94
C ASP A 89 4.00 -40.76 -16.46
N TYR A 90 3.94 -40.56 -15.14
CA TYR A 90 3.39 -39.34 -14.55
C TYR A 90 4.15 -38.08 -14.98
N CYS A 91 5.49 -38.11 -14.93
CA CYS A 91 6.31 -36.96 -15.33
C CYS A 91 6.14 -36.62 -16.81
N LEU A 92 6.02 -37.65 -17.65
CA LEU A 92 5.84 -37.50 -19.09
C LEU A 92 4.45 -36.95 -19.44
N GLU A 93 3.39 -37.40 -18.77
CA GLU A 93 2.05 -36.81 -18.91
C GLU A 93 2.01 -35.34 -18.46
N GLU A 94 2.67 -35.01 -17.36
CA GLU A 94 2.69 -33.63 -16.86
C GLU A 94 3.52 -32.72 -17.78
N ALA A 95 4.64 -33.20 -18.32
CA ALA A 95 5.43 -32.49 -19.31
C ALA A 95 4.63 -32.25 -20.61
N GLU A 96 3.82 -33.22 -21.06
CA GLU A 96 2.92 -33.03 -22.21
C GLU A 96 1.82 -31.99 -21.95
N ARG A 97 1.22 -31.99 -20.75
CA ARG A 97 0.16 -31.03 -20.39
C ARG A 97 0.67 -29.61 -20.26
N THR A 98 1.89 -29.46 -19.76
CA THR A 98 2.52 -28.15 -19.47
C THR A 98 3.28 -27.57 -20.65
N ALA A 99 3.58 -28.36 -21.70
CA ALA A 99 4.29 -27.90 -22.89
C ALA A 99 3.52 -26.82 -23.68
N VAL A 100 3.95 -25.56 -23.54
CA VAL A 100 3.30 -24.40 -24.18
C VAL A 100 3.86 -24.08 -25.57
N THR A 101 5.15 -24.31 -25.79
CA THR A 101 5.82 -23.93 -27.04
C THR A 101 5.66 -25.01 -28.11
N GLU A 102 5.54 -24.59 -29.38
CA GLU A 102 5.42 -25.52 -30.51
C GLU A 102 6.63 -26.47 -30.58
N LYS A 103 7.85 -25.94 -30.38
CA LYS A 103 9.08 -26.72 -30.27
C LYS A 103 9.02 -27.72 -29.09
N GLY A 104 8.54 -27.29 -27.93
CA GLY A 104 8.40 -28.15 -26.75
C GLY A 104 7.41 -29.29 -26.97
N GLN A 105 6.28 -29.01 -27.63
CA GLN A 105 5.29 -30.03 -28.00
C GLN A 105 5.85 -31.08 -28.97
N GLN A 106 6.66 -30.65 -29.94
CA GLN A 106 7.32 -31.57 -30.86
C GLN A 106 8.35 -32.45 -30.16
N LEU A 107 9.17 -31.87 -29.27
CA LEU A 107 10.17 -32.59 -28.49
C LEU A 107 9.52 -33.61 -27.54
N ILE A 108 8.51 -33.22 -26.78
CA ILE A 108 7.84 -34.13 -25.86
C ILE A 108 7.09 -35.26 -26.58
N SER A 109 6.51 -34.98 -27.76
CA SER A 109 5.90 -36.02 -28.59
C SER A 109 6.94 -37.03 -29.10
N ARG A 110 8.15 -36.56 -29.43
CA ARG A 110 9.27 -37.44 -29.80
C ARG A 110 9.71 -38.30 -28.61
N VAL A 111 9.83 -37.70 -27.42
CA VAL A 111 10.13 -38.42 -26.17
C VAL A 111 9.07 -39.49 -25.90
N ARG A 112 7.78 -39.17 -26.00
CA ARG A 112 6.67 -40.13 -25.81
C ARG A 112 6.78 -41.33 -26.75
N LYS A 113 6.96 -41.09 -28.04
CA LYS A 113 7.11 -42.17 -29.03
C LYS A 113 8.32 -43.05 -28.74
N GLY A 114 9.46 -42.44 -28.38
CA GLY A 114 10.67 -43.17 -27.99
C GLY A 114 10.43 -44.00 -26.72
N TYR A 115 9.78 -43.41 -25.73
CA TYR A 115 9.45 -44.03 -24.44
C TYR A 115 8.54 -45.25 -24.58
N ASP A 116 7.46 -45.12 -25.35
CA ASP A 116 6.51 -46.22 -25.60
C ASP A 116 7.21 -47.37 -26.34
N ARG A 117 8.05 -47.05 -27.32
CA ARG A 117 8.87 -48.03 -28.04
C ARG A 117 9.87 -48.72 -27.11
N PHE A 118 10.59 -47.95 -26.30
CA PHE A 118 11.55 -48.47 -25.33
C PHE A 118 10.90 -49.47 -24.37
N PHE A 119 9.75 -49.13 -23.78
CA PHE A 119 9.07 -50.03 -22.84
C PHE A 119 8.45 -51.25 -23.51
N THR A 120 8.04 -51.13 -24.78
CA THR A 120 7.58 -52.28 -25.59
C THR A 120 8.73 -53.25 -25.83
N ASP A 121 9.86 -52.76 -26.33
CA ASP A 121 11.05 -53.57 -26.59
C ASP A 121 11.61 -54.17 -25.29
N PHE A 122 11.68 -53.38 -24.21
CA PHE A 122 12.11 -53.81 -22.89
C PHE A 122 11.28 -55.00 -22.37
N GLN A 123 9.95 -54.94 -22.49
CA GLN A 123 9.08 -56.03 -22.02
C GLN A 123 9.37 -57.35 -22.75
N THR A 124 9.67 -57.31 -24.05
CA THR A 124 10.02 -58.52 -24.81
C THR A 124 11.37 -59.10 -24.43
N LEU A 125 12.32 -58.25 -24.01
CA LEU A 125 13.69 -58.64 -23.69
C LEU A 125 13.88 -59.03 -22.22
N ARG A 126 13.01 -58.54 -21.32
CA ARG A 126 13.17 -58.65 -19.85
C ARG A 126 13.36 -60.09 -19.38
N ASP A 127 12.55 -61.02 -19.87
CA ASP A 127 12.53 -62.38 -19.35
C ASP A 127 13.77 -63.19 -19.80
N SER A 128 14.33 -62.88 -20.98
CA SER A 128 15.57 -63.46 -21.53
C SER A 128 16.77 -62.50 -21.46
N ALA A 129 16.77 -61.55 -20.52
CA ALA A 129 17.73 -60.44 -20.51
C ALA A 129 19.19 -60.87 -20.26
N LEU A 130 19.40 -61.98 -19.53
CA LEU A 130 20.74 -62.53 -19.28
C LEU A 130 21.38 -63.11 -20.56
N ASP A 131 20.57 -63.65 -21.47
CA ASP A 131 21.04 -64.25 -22.74
C ASP A 131 21.11 -63.21 -23.88
N GLN A 132 20.46 -62.06 -23.72
CA GLN A 132 20.36 -60.99 -24.72
C GLN A 132 20.96 -59.67 -24.24
N GLU A 133 22.09 -59.75 -23.53
CA GLU A 133 22.80 -58.58 -22.99
C GLU A 133 23.07 -57.49 -24.03
N GLU A 134 23.55 -57.88 -25.22
CA GLU A 134 23.89 -56.92 -26.28
C GLU A 134 22.66 -56.15 -26.77
N ARG A 135 21.48 -56.78 -26.77
CA ARG A 135 20.22 -56.09 -27.10
C ARG A 135 19.79 -55.14 -25.98
N ILE A 136 19.97 -55.52 -24.72
CA ILE A 136 19.70 -54.64 -23.56
C ILE A 136 20.64 -53.43 -23.60
N ARG A 137 21.92 -53.64 -23.93
CA ARG A 137 22.90 -52.57 -24.12
C ARG A 137 22.49 -51.63 -25.25
N GLN A 138 22.12 -52.16 -26.41
CA GLN A 138 21.59 -51.35 -27.51
C GLN A 138 20.33 -50.57 -27.11
N LEU A 139 19.44 -51.16 -26.32
CA LEU A 139 18.24 -50.49 -25.85
C LEU A 139 18.57 -49.32 -24.91
N ALA A 140 19.51 -49.51 -23.97
CA ALA A 140 19.96 -48.48 -23.04
C ALA A 140 20.79 -47.37 -23.73
N ASP A 141 21.71 -47.73 -24.60
CA ASP A 141 22.64 -46.77 -25.21
C ASP A 141 22.02 -46.06 -26.41
N LYS A 142 21.22 -46.75 -27.25
CA LYS A 142 20.70 -46.17 -28.49
C LYS A 142 19.31 -45.58 -28.33
N VAL A 143 18.37 -46.36 -27.81
CA VAL A 143 16.96 -45.91 -27.69
C VAL A 143 16.83 -44.96 -26.52
N LEU A 144 17.28 -45.36 -25.33
CA LEU A 144 17.10 -44.53 -24.14
C LEU A 144 17.94 -43.25 -24.18
N THR A 145 19.16 -43.27 -24.70
CA THR A 145 20.00 -42.05 -24.77
C THR A 145 19.61 -41.15 -25.93
N SER A 146 19.62 -41.63 -27.18
CA SER A 146 19.45 -40.77 -28.36
C SER A 146 17.98 -40.53 -28.76
N GLU A 147 17.09 -41.49 -28.54
CA GLU A 147 15.67 -41.31 -28.91
C GLU A 147 14.83 -40.68 -27.79
N ILE A 148 15.29 -40.73 -26.54
CA ILE A 148 14.53 -40.27 -25.36
C ILE A 148 15.28 -39.20 -24.56
N LEU A 149 16.47 -39.50 -24.03
CA LEU A 149 17.16 -38.60 -23.09
C LEU A 149 17.64 -37.30 -23.75
N GLU A 150 18.19 -37.38 -24.95
CA GLU A 150 18.61 -36.21 -25.73
C GLU A 150 17.42 -35.27 -26.03
N PRO A 151 16.31 -35.73 -26.63
CA PRO A 151 15.12 -34.89 -26.81
C PRO A 151 14.51 -34.35 -25.51
N ALA A 152 14.59 -35.09 -24.41
CA ALA A 152 14.13 -34.62 -23.09
C ALA A 152 15.03 -33.51 -22.53
N GLN A 153 16.34 -33.58 -22.76
CA GLN A 153 17.27 -32.51 -22.42
C GLN A 153 17.06 -31.29 -23.32
N GLU A 154 16.90 -31.47 -24.62
CA GLU A 154 16.56 -30.37 -25.54
C GLU A 154 15.24 -29.67 -25.16
N TYR A 155 14.28 -30.43 -24.60
CA TYR A 155 13.04 -29.86 -24.08
C TYR A 155 13.27 -29.01 -22.83
N LEU A 156 14.10 -29.48 -21.89
CA LEU A 156 14.51 -28.73 -20.71
C LEU A 156 15.24 -27.43 -21.11
N ASP A 157 16.24 -27.54 -21.97
CA ASP A 157 17.02 -26.39 -22.48
C ASP A 157 16.10 -25.39 -23.19
N SER A 158 15.16 -25.88 -24.00
CA SER A 158 14.18 -25.02 -24.67
C SER A 158 13.24 -24.30 -23.69
N ASN A 159 12.95 -24.88 -22.53
CA ASN A 159 12.16 -24.21 -21.49
C ASN A 159 12.99 -23.15 -20.77
N GLU A 160 14.28 -23.42 -20.48
CA GLU A 160 15.20 -22.43 -19.91
C GLU A 160 15.35 -21.21 -20.83
N ASP A 161 15.58 -21.44 -22.13
CA ASP A 161 15.69 -20.38 -23.13
C ASP A 161 14.40 -19.54 -23.23
N ALA A 162 13.24 -20.19 -23.19
CA ALA A 162 11.94 -19.50 -23.24
C ALA A 162 11.72 -18.62 -22.00
N ILE A 163 12.16 -19.06 -20.82
CA ILE A 163 12.12 -18.28 -19.58
C ILE A 163 13.10 -17.10 -19.65
N ALA A 164 14.31 -17.33 -20.14
CA ALA A 164 15.33 -16.30 -20.28
C ALA A 164 14.87 -15.17 -21.23
N ALA A 165 14.32 -15.52 -22.40
CA ALA A 165 13.81 -14.56 -23.38
C ALA A 165 12.62 -13.75 -22.82
N ARG A 166 11.69 -14.39 -22.09
CA ARG A 166 10.55 -13.72 -21.46
C ARG A 166 10.98 -12.78 -20.32
N ASN A 167 12.02 -13.13 -19.57
CA ASN A 167 12.55 -12.30 -18.47
C ASN A 167 13.15 -10.98 -18.96
N GLU A 168 13.71 -10.93 -20.17
CA GLU A 168 14.16 -9.65 -20.75
C GLU A 168 13.00 -8.72 -21.11
N GLU A 169 11.89 -9.28 -21.58
CA GLU A 169 10.69 -8.51 -21.93
C GLU A 169 10.07 -7.81 -20.70
N TYR A 170 10.15 -8.44 -19.51
CA TYR A 170 9.70 -7.85 -18.24
C TYR A 170 10.54 -6.64 -17.78
N LYS A 171 11.81 -6.51 -18.23
CA LYS A 171 12.65 -5.34 -17.88
C LYS A 171 12.08 -4.06 -18.49
N LEU A 172 11.56 -4.13 -19.72
CA LEU A 172 10.96 -2.97 -20.40
C LEU A 172 9.65 -2.54 -19.74
N VAL A 173 8.83 -3.49 -19.29
CA VAL A 173 7.59 -3.21 -18.56
C VAL A 173 7.89 -2.55 -17.22
N THR A 174 8.86 -3.09 -16.48
CA THR A 174 9.32 -2.51 -15.20
C THR A 174 9.85 -1.09 -15.40
N TYR A 175 10.65 -0.86 -16.44
CA TYR A 175 11.17 0.47 -16.78
C TYR A 175 10.04 1.47 -17.09
N ARG A 176 9.00 1.06 -17.83
CA ARG A 176 7.84 1.90 -18.12
C ARG A 176 7.04 2.27 -16.86
N ILE A 177 6.89 1.34 -15.92
CA ILE A 177 6.25 1.60 -14.62
C ILE A 177 7.05 2.62 -13.80
N VAL A 178 8.37 2.41 -13.70
CA VAL A 178 9.25 3.36 -12.99
C VAL A 178 9.21 4.73 -13.64
N LEU A 179 9.27 4.81 -14.97
CA LEU A 179 9.15 6.05 -15.71
C LEU A 179 7.80 6.73 -15.45
N GLY A 180 6.70 5.98 -15.42
CA GLY A 180 5.37 6.49 -15.09
C GLY A 180 5.28 7.08 -13.67
N LEU A 181 5.87 6.41 -12.67
CA LEU A 181 5.92 6.90 -11.29
C LEU A 181 6.79 8.15 -11.14
N VAL A 182 7.94 8.19 -11.81
CA VAL A 182 8.82 9.37 -11.84
C VAL A 182 8.11 10.55 -12.49
N LEU A 183 7.45 10.35 -13.63
CA LEU A 183 6.66 11.39 -14.30
C LEU A 183 5.51 11.88 -13.42
N LEU A 184 4.81 10.99 -12.72
CA LEU A 184 3.76 11.34 -11.77
C LEU A 184 4.31 12.23 -10.64
N GLY A 185 5.48 11.88 -10.10
CA GLY A 185 6.17 12.67 -9.06
C GLY A 185 6.59 14.05 -9.55
N ILE A 186 7.17 14.13 -10.76
CA ILE A 186 7.57 15.41 -11.38
C ILE A 186 6.35 16.29 -11.65
N CYS A 187 5.27 15.72 -12.19
CA CYS A 187 4.01 16.44 -12.40
C CYS A 187 3.41 16.94 -11.08
N GLY A 188 3.46 16.13 -10.02
CA GLY A 188 3.06 16.51 -8.67
C GLY A 188 3.88 17.71 -8.16
N ALA A 189 5.20 17.65 -8.24
CA ALA A 189 6.09 18.74 -7.82
C ALA A 189 5.87 20.03 -8.62
N ALA A 190 5.77 19.93 -9.96
CA ALA A 190 5.51 21.07 -10.83
C ALA A 190 4.13 21.71 -10.56
N SER A 191 3.12 20.89 -10.30
CA SER A 191 1.78 21.36 -9.93
C SER A 191 1.78 22.13 -8.60
N GLY A 192 2.46 21.60 -7.57
CA GLY A 192 2.63 22.26 -6.28
C GLY A 192 3.39 23.57 -6.39
N PHE A 193 4.47 23.59 -7.18
CA PHE A 193 5.23 24.80 -7.46
C PHE A 193 4.40 25.86 -8.17
N GLY A 194 3.63 25.47 -9.20
CA GLY A 194 2.74 26.38 -9.93
C GLY A 194 1.65 26.99 -9.04
N ILE A 195 1.03 26.18 -8.16
CA ILE A 195 0.05 26.67 -7.17
C ILE A 195 0.72 27.64 -6.20
N SER A 196 1.88 27.28 -5.64
CA SER A 196 2.63 28.13 -4.71
C SER A 196 3.05 29.45 -5.35
N TRP A 197 3.51 29.42 -6.60
CA TRP A 197 3.86 30.60 -7.38
C TRP A 197 2.65 31.50 -7.69
N ALA A 198 1.51 30.91 -8.04
CA ALA A 198 0.27 31.65 -8.30
C ALA A 198 -0.29 32.33 -7.03
N ILE A 199 -0.20 31.66 -5.88
CA ILE A 199 -0.57 32.21 -4.57
C ILE A 199 0.39 33.35 -4.19
N SER A 200 1.70 33.12 -4.30
CA SER A 200 2.73 34.14 -4.01
C SER A 200 2.55 35.39 -4.88
N ARG A 201 2.31 35.21 -6.19
CA ARG A 201 2.01 36.32 -7.12
C ARG A 201 0.71 37.04 -6.76
N SER A 202 -0.32 36.32 -6.29
CA SER A 202 -1.58 36.93 -5.87
C SER A 202 -1.44 37.73 -4.58
N ILE A 203 -0.61 37.27 -3.63
CA ILE A 203 -0.28 38.01 -2.41
C ILE A 203 0.52 39.27 -2.74
N VAL A 204 1.52 39.19 -3.64
CA VAL A 204 2.28 40.36 -4.10
C VAL A 204 1.40 41.33 -4.89
N ARG A 205 0.46 40.85 -5.72
CA ARG A 205 -0.55 41.71 -6.36
C ARG A 205 -1.62 42.26 -5.42
N LEU A 206 -1.74 41.75 -4.20
CA LEU A 206 -2.57 42.34 -3.14
C LEU A 206 -1.79 43.36 -2.32
N SER A 207 -0.45 43.30 -2.29
CA SER A 207 0.39 44.29 -1.62
C SER A 207 0.69 45.53 -2.49
N VAL A 208 0.70 45.40 -3.82
CA VAL A 208 0.90 46.54 -4.74
C VAL A 208 -0.28 47.54 -4.79
N PRO A 209 -1.58 47.15 -4.74
CA PRO A 209 -2.70 48.08 -4.66
C PRO A 209 -2.75 48.84 -3.33
N ILE A 210 -2.08 48.32 -2.28
CA ILE A 210 -1.97 49.00 -0.99
C ILE A 210 -0.87 50.08 -1.04
N ARG A 211 0.16 49.92 -1.88
CA ARG A 211 1.14 50.99 -2.14
C ARG A 211 0.63 52.07 -3.09
N ASP A 212 -0.25 51.73 -4.04
CA ASP A 212 -0.89 52.74 -4.92
C ASP A 212 -2.05 53.48 -4.22
N ALA A 213 -2.73 52.84 -3.28
CA ALA A 213 -3.68 53.51 -2.38
C ALA A 213 -2.97 54.40 -1.34
N ALA A 214 -1.72 54.09 -0.97
CA ALA A 214 -0.87 54.97 -0.15
C ALA A 214 -0.30 56.15 -0.95
N GLY A 215 -0.12 56.01 -2.28
CA GLY A 215 0.33 57.09 -3.17
C GLY A 215 -0.72 58.19 -3.41
N LYS A 216 -2.01 57.84 -3.36
CA LYS A 216 -3.13 58.80 -3.44
C LYS A 216 -3.53 59.45 -2.10
N LEU A 217 -2.77 59.23 -1.04
CA LEU A 217 -2.98 59.89 0.26
C LEU A 217 -2.17 61.17 0.43
N ASN A 218 -1.31 61.53 -0.51
CA ASN A 218 -0.56 62.80 -0.46
C ASN A 218 -1.26 63.97 -1.18
N GLU A 219 -2.42 63.75 -1.80
CA GLU A 219 -3.10 64.78 -2.60
C GLU A 219 -4.28 65.47 -1.87
N ILE A 220 -4.65 65.05 -0.64
CA ILE A 220 -5.87 65.57 0.03
C ILE A 220 -5.64 66.15 1.44
N VAL A 221 -4.49 65.98 2.10
CA VAL A 221 -4.24 66.69 3.36
C VAL A 221 -2.79 67.15 3.43
N GLY A 222 -2.59 68.47 3.37
CA GLY A 222 -1.30 69.12 3.58
C GLY A 222 -0.71 68.85 4.98
N PRO A 223 0.53 69.30 5.25
CA PRO A 223 1.21 68.99 6.50
C PRO A 223 0.39 69.50 7.68
N ILE A 224 0.09 68.62 8.63
CA ILE A 224 -0.61 68.96 9.88
C ILE A 224 0.33 69.89 10.67
N THR A 225 0.10 71.20 10.57
CA THR A 225 0.74 72.19 11.42
C THR A 225 -0.06 72.26 12.72
N LEU A 226 0.52 71.69 13.78
CA LEU A 226 0.05 71.89 15.14
C LEU A 226 0.13 73.38 15.48
N SER A 227 -1.01 74.06 15.48
CA SER A 227 -1.14 75.42 16.00
C SER A 227 -1.83 75.36 17.37
N ALA A 228 -1.27 76.07 18.34
CA ALA A 228 -1.53 75.95 19.78
C ALA A 228 -2.87 76.54 20.25
N ARG A 229 -3.99 76.22 19.59
CA ARG A 229 -5.31 76.81 19.95
C ARG A 229 -6.52 75.92 19.69
N TRP A 230 -6.45 74.62 19.98
CA TRP A 230 -7.61 73.72 19.88
C TRP A 230 -8.42 73.69 21.18
N GLY A 231 -9.75 73.70 21.04
CA GLY A 231 -10.69 73.46 22.14
C GLY A 231 -10.76 71.96 22.49
N LEU A 232 -11.16 71.63 23.73
CA LEU A 232 -11.24 70.25 24.23
C LEU A 232 -12.09 69.33 23.32
N ASP A 233 -13.14 69.87 22.70
CA ASP A 233 -14.05 69.13 21.82
C ASP A 233 -13.39 68.64 20.51
N GLU A 234 -12.43 69.39 19.97
CA GLU A 234 -11.71 69.01 18.73
C GLU A 234 -10.65 67.93 19.00
N LEU A 235 -10.03 67.95 20.18
CA LEU A 235 -9.10 66.92 20.64
C LEU A 235 -9.82 65.58 20.87
N GLU A 236 -11.05 65.63 21.41
CA GLU A 236 -11.89 64.45 21.63
C GLU A 236 -12.27 63.77 20.32
N GLY A 237 -12.59 64.53 19.27
CA GLY A 237 -12.89 64.01 17.93
C GLY A 237 -11.71 63.29 17.27
N VAL A 238 -10.49 63.84 17.42
CA VAL A 238 -9.26 63.21 16.92
C VAL A 238 -8.93 61.94 17.69
N LEU A 239 -9.01 61.97 19.03
CA LEU A 239 -8.77 60.79 19.87
C LEU A 239 -9.76 59.67 19.58
N ARG A 240 -11.05 60.00 19.37
CA ARG A 240 -12.07 59.03 18.99
C ARG A 240 -11.78 58.38 17.63
N THR A 241 -11.37 59.17 16.65
CA THR A 241 -11.00 58.65 15.32
C THR A 241 -9.77 57.73 15.38
N ILE A 242 -8.79 58.05 16.22
CA ILE A 242 -7.62 57.19 16.46
C ILE A 242 -8.04 55.91 17.18
N ALA A 243 -8.88 55.99 18.20
CA ALA A 243 -9.37 54.83 18.95
C ALA A 243 -10.18 53.86 18.07
N GLU A 244 -11.07 54.39 17.21
CA GLU A 244 -11.83 53.59 16.23
C GLU A 244 -10.89 52.88 15.23
N ARG A 245 -9.84 53.57 14.75
CA ARG A 245 -8.84 52.99 13.85
C ARG A 245 -7.99 51.91 14.52
N ILE A 246 -7.57 52.12 15.76
CA ILE A 246 -6.83 51.12 16.54
C ILE A 246 -7.71 49.89 16.79
N GLY A 247 -8.99 50.08 17.13
CA GLY A 247 -9.94 48.98 17.29
C GLY A 247 -10.07 48.13 16.03
N ALA A 248 -10.21 48.77 14.86
CA ALA A 248 -10.29 48.07 13.58
C ALA A 248 -8.99 47.31 13.22
N VAL A 249 -7.81 47.85 13.58
CA VAL A 249 -6.52 47.18 13.37
C VAL A 249 -6.39 45.96 14.30
N VAL A 250 -6.76 46.09 15.57
CA VAL A 250 -6.73 44.99 16.55
C VAL A 250 -7.67 43.87 16.13
N GLU A 251 -8.88 44.19 15.67
CA GLU A 251 -9.85 43.20 15.21
C GLU A 251 -9.35 42.43 13.98
N ARG A 252 -8.72 43.12 13.02
CA ARG A 252 -8.07 42.49 11.86
C ARG A 252 -6.90 41.61 12.27
N LEU A 253 -6.10 42.04 13.24
CA LEU A 253 -4.98 41.26 13.75
C LEU A 253 -5.47 39.96 14.41
N GLN A 254 -6.49 40.07 15.27
CA GLN A 254 -7.11 38.91 15.91
C GLN A 254 -7.74 37.95 14.91
N GLN A 255 -8.36 38.47 13.84
CA GLN A 255 -8.92 37.63 12.79
C GLN A 255 -7.84 36.90 11.99
N SER A 256 -6.78 37.60 11.58
CA SER A 256 -5.62 37.01 10.91
C SER A 256 -4.96 35.91 11.76
N GLU A 257 -4.80 36.17 13.06
CA GLU A 257 -4.25 35.20 14.01
C GLU A 257 -5.15 33.94 14.13
N ARG A 258 -6.48 34.11 14.18
CA ARG A 258 -7.43 32.98 14.17
C ARG A 258 -7.34 32.18 12.87
N GLU A 259 -7.20 32.83 11.73
CA GLU A 259 -7.06 32.18 10.42
C GLU A 259 -5.72 31.42 10.32
N ALA A 260 -4.62 32.01 10.79
CA ALA A 260 -3.31 31.37 10.85
C ALA A 260 -3.33 30.10 11.73
N ARG A 261 -3.86 30.19 12.96
CA ARG A 261 -4.00 29.03 13.85
C ARG A 261 -4.88 27.93 13.24
N ARG A 262 -5.94 28.28 12.50
CA ARG A 262 -6.77 27.31 11.78
C ARG A 262 -5.99 26.62 10.66
N ALA A 263 -5.17 27.35 9.91
CA ALA A 263 -4.35 26.80 8.86
C ALA A 263 -3.26 25.85 9.40
N GLU A 264 -2.60 26.24 10.50
CA GLU A 264 -1.63 25.39 11.22
C GLU A 264 -2.30 24.11 11.74
N HIS A 265 -3.48 24.22 12.35
CA HIS A 265 -4.23 23.07 12.84
C HIS A 265 -4.64 22.13 11.68
N LEU A 266 -5.12 22.66 10.55
CA LEU A 266 -5.45 21.85 9.37
C LEU A 266 -4.21 21.18 8.76
N ALA A 267 -3.06 21.85 8.74
CA ALA A 267 -1.81 21.27 8.29
C ALA A 267 -1.35 20.13 9.20
N ALA A 268 -1.47 20.30 10.52
CA ALA A 268 -1.17 19.26 11.51
C ALA A 268 -2.12 18.06 11.38
N VAL A 269 -3.43 18.29 11.20
CA VAL A 269 -4.42 17.24 10.91
C VAL A 269 -4.07 16.49 9.61
N GLY A 270 -3.65 17.22 8.57
CA GLY A 270 -3.21 16.62 7.30
C GLY A 270 -1.95 15.74 7.44
N GLN A 271 -0.97 16.17 8.23
CA GLN A 271 0.22 15.37 8.52
C GLN A 271 -0.12 14.11 9.35
N MET A 272 -1.01 14.23 10.34
CA MET A 272 -1.48 13.07 11.11
C MET A 272 -2.35 12.10 10.29
N ALA A 273 -3.14 12.60 9.33
CA ALA A 273 -3.98 11.74 8.47
C ALA A 273 -3.15 10.71 7.68
N ALA A 274 -1.95 11.09 7.22
CA ALA A 274 -1.01 10.16 6.58
C ALA A 274 -0.49 9.08 7.55
N GLY A 275 -0.21 9.45 8.80
CA GLY A 275 0.20 8.51 9.85
C GLY A 275 -0.93 7.55 10.25
N ILE A 276 -2.16 8.05 10.37
CA ILE A 276 -3.34 7.23 10.66
C ILE A 276 -3.64 6.26 9.54
N ALA A 277 -3.52 6.64 8.26
CA ALA A 277 -3.69 5.68 7.17
C ALA A 277 -2.71 4.50 7.29
N HIS A 278 -1.50 4.73 7.80
CA HIS A 278 -0.53 3.70 8.08
C HIS A 278 -0.92 2.85 9.32
N GLU A 279 -1.35 3.50 10.40
CA GLU A 279 -1.81 2.82 11.61
C GLU A 279 -3.09 2.00 11.41
N LEU A 280 -4.02 2.40 10.54
CA LEU A 280 -5.22 1.64 10.18
C LEU A 280 -4.89 0.43 9.31
N ARG A 281 -3.85 0.53 8.47
CA ARG A 281 -3.39 -0.58 7.62
C ARG A 281 -2.88 -1.76 8.45
N ASN A 282 -2.26 -1.48 9.60
CA ASN A 282 -1.67 -2.48 10.48
C ASN A 282 -2.68 -3.49 11.04
N PRO A 283 -3.82 -3.11 11.66
CA PRO A 283 -4.86 -4.04 12.09
C PRO A 283 -5.69 -4.63 10.94
N LEU A 284 -5.83 -3.91 9.81
CA LEU A 284 -6.57 -4.42 8.64
C LEU A 284 -5.88 -5.60 7.95
N MET A 285 -4.55 -5.66 7.95
CA MET A 285 -3.79 -6.72 7.29
C MET A 285 -3.99 -8.11 7.94
N PRO A 286 -3.84 -8.28 9.27
CA PRO A 286 -4.16 -9.52 9.97
C PRO A 286 -5.61 -9.96 9.78
N ILE A 287 -6.58 -9.02 9.89
CA ILE A 287 -8.01 -9.30 9.64
C ILE A 287 -8.20 -9.90 8.25
N LYS A 288 -7.61 -9.27 7.23
CA LYS A 288 -7.69 -9.74 5.85
C LYS A 288 -7.07 -11.14 5.66
N ILE A 289 -5.90 -11.39 6.24
CA ILE A 289 -5.21 -12.68 6.15
C ILE A 289 -6.05 -13.79 6.79
N LEU A 290 -6.62 -13.56 7.97
CA LEU A 290 -7.46 -14.53 8.66
C LEU A 290 -8.72 -14.86 7.85
N VAL A 291 -9.41 -13.83 7.33
CA VAL A 291 -10.60 -14.02 6.50
C VAL A 291 -10.29 -14.76 5.19
N GLN A 292 -9.16 -14.44 4.53
CA GLN A 292 -8.73 -15.14 3.31
C GLN A 292 -8.33 -16.59 3.59
N SER A 293 -7.59 -16.84 4.68
CA SER A 293 -7.20 -18.20 5.07
C SER A 293 -8.41 -19.08 5.39
N ALA A 294 -9.44 -18.52 6.03
CA ALA A 294 -10.70 -19.22 6.26
C ALA A 294 -11.51 -19.47 4.97
N ALA A 295 -11.38 -18.59 3.96
CA ALA A 295 -12.04 -18.78 2.67
C ALA A 295 -11.38 -19.86 1.80
N ASP A 296 -10.04 -19.94 1.82
CA ASP A 296 -9.25 -20.88 1.00
C ASP A 296 -9.26 -22.32 1.55
N ARG A 297 -9.52 -22.50 2.85
CA ARG A 297 -9.50 -23.80 3.53
C ARG A 297 -10.83 -24.58 3.46
N ARG A 298 -11.43 -24.76 2.27
CA ARG A 298 -12.53 -25.75 2.12
C ARG A 298 -11.96 -27.12 1.76
N PRO A 299 -12.25 -28.21 2.52
CA PRO A 299 -13.37 -28.41 3.45
C PRO A 299 -12.97 -28.46 4.94
N ALA A 300 -12.06 -27.59 5.40
CA ALA A 300 -11.66 -27.51 6.80
C ALA A 300 -12.66 -26.68 7.63
N PRO A 301 -12.61 -26.75 8.99
CA PRO A 301 -13.44 -25.89 9.83
C PRO A 301 -13.05 -24.43 9.58
N GLY A 302 -14.04 -23.53 9.58
CA GLY A 302 -13.83 -22.09 9.39
C GLY A 302 -13.01 -21.44 10.51
N LEU A 303 -13.21 -20.14 10.74
CA LEU A 303 -12.54 -19.40 11.82
C LEU A 303 -12.77 -20.07 13.18
N ASP A 304 -11.69 -20.32 13.93
CA ASP A 304 -11.77 -20.89 15.28
C ASP A 304 -11.91 -19.78 16.35
N GLY A 305 -12.05 -20.19 17.62
CA GLY A 305 -12.22 -19.23 18.73
C GLY A 305 -11.02 -18.30 18.96
N ARG A 306 -9.81 -18.68 18.55
CA ARG A 306 -8.63 -17.80 18.64
C ARG A 306 -8.62 -16.82 17.48
N ASP A 307 -8.97 -17.26 16.28
CA ASP A 307 -9.09 -16.39 15.11
C ASP A 307 -10.13 -15.29 15.33
N LEU A 308 -11.28 -15.64 15.93
CA LEU A 308 -12.33 -14.68 16.29
C LEU A 308 -11.87 -13.67 17.35
N ALA A 309 -11.11 -14.11 18.36
CA ALA A 309 -10.57 -13.22 19.38
C ALA A 309 -9.53 -12.22 18.80
N VAL A 310 -8.70 -12.67 17.85
CA VAL A 310 -7.77 -11.78 17.14
C VAL A 310 -8.52 -10.77 16.29
N LEU A 311 -9.58 -11.18 15.58
CA LEU A 311 -10.43 -10.28 14.81
C LEU A 311 -11.06 -9.19 15.68
N GLU A 312 -11.63 -9.56 16.83
CA GLU A 312 -12.25 -8.63 17.78
C GLU A 312 -11.22 -7.63 18.34
N GLN A 313 -10.01 -8.10 18.66
CA GLN A 313 -8.94 -7.26 19.16
C GLN A 313 -8.49 -6.23 18.12
N GLU A 314 -8.32 -6.63 16.85
CA GLU A 314 -7.88 -5.75 15.78
C GLU A 314 -8.97 -4.76 15.36
N ILE A 315 -10.26 -5.15 15.38
CA ILE A 315 -11.40 -4.22 15.22
C ILE A 315 -11.41 -3.18 16.34
N SER A 316 -11.24 -3.61 17.60
CA SER A 316 -11.19 -2.70 18.75
C SER A 316 -9.99 -1.74 18.70
N ARG A 317 -8.88 -2.12 18.06
CA ARG A 317 -7.75 -1.21 17.80
C ARG A 317 -8.10 -0.19 16.72
N LEU A 318 -8.73 -0.63 15.63
CA LEU A 318 -9.25 0.22 14.55
C LEU A 318 -10.16 1.32 15.08
N GLU A 319 -11.14 0.96 15.90
CA GLU A 319 -12.09 1.91 16.49
C GLU A 319 -11.39 2.96 17.35
N ARG A 320 -10.41 2.57 18.16
CA ARG A 320 -9.62 3.50 18.98
C ARG A 320 -8.77 4.46 18.14
N SER A 321 -8.12 3.97 17.08
CA SER A 321 -7.36 4.82 16.16
C SER A 321 -8.25 5.82 15.42
N ILE A 322 -9.43 5.38 14.97
CA ILE A 322 -10.42 6.26 14.32
C ILE A 322 -10.95 7.30 15.32
N GLN A 323 -11.29 6.89 16.54
CA GLN A 323 -11.78 7.81 17.55
C GLN A 323 -10.73 8.88 17.91
N THR A 324 -9.48 8.47 18.08
CA THR A 324 -8.36 9.38 18.36
C THR A 324 -8.17 10.40 17.23
N PHE A 325 -8.32 9.98 15.98
CA PHE A 325 -8.31 10.89 14.82
C PHE A 325 -9.46 11.89 14.85
N LEU A 326 -10.69 11.41 15.08
CA LEU A 326 -11.89 12.24 15.09
C LEU A 326 -11.86 13.25 16.24
N ASP A 327 -11.34 12.87 17.40
CA ASP A 327 -11.17 13.75 18.54
C ASP A 327 -10.12 14.85 18.27
N PHE A 328 -9.04 14.51 17.56
CA PHE A 328 -8.01 15.47 17.15
C PHE A 328 -8.45 16.40 16.01
N ALA A 329 -9.22 15.88 15.04
CA ALA A 329 -9.71 16.62 13.88
C ALA A 329 -10.91 17.53 14.19
N ARG A 330 -11.50 17.40 15.38
CA ARG A 330 -12.62 18.24 15.81
C ARG A 330 -12.10 19.66 16.09
N PRO A 331 -12.67 20.70 15.47
CA PRO A 331 -12.26 22.06 15.75
C PRO A 331 -12.47 22.36 17.24
N PRO A 332 -11.50 22.96 17.95
CA PRO A 332 -11.74 23.45 19.30
C PRO A 332 -12.74 24.60 19.21
N ARG A 333 -14.02 24.30 19.45
CA ARG A 333 -15.03 25.30 19.72
C ARG A 333 -14.95 25.58 21.21
N ILE A 334 -14.29 26.68 21.56
CA ILE A 334 -14.31 27.19 22.93
C ILE A 334 -15.72 27.77 23.14
N GLU A 335 -16.59 26.99 23.75
CA GLU A 335 -17.90 27.44 24.18
C GLU A 335 -17.82 27.87 25.63
N LYS A 336 -17.51 29.15 25.85
CA LYS A 336 -17.51 29.72 27.18
C LYS A 336 -18.94 29.75 27.71
N ARG A 337 -19.18 29.07 28.81
CA ARG A 337 -20.44 29.12 29.57
C ARG A 337 -20.13 29.51 31.00
N THR A 338 -21.11 30.13 31.64
CA THR A 338 -21.05 30.43 33.08
C THR A 338 -21.50 29.18 33.83
N PHE A 339 -20.67 28.65 34.73
CA PHE A 339 -21.00 27.48 35.54
C PHE A 339 -20.35 27.55 36.92
N GLU A 340 -20.88 26.79 37.88
CA GLU A 340 -20.29 26.67 39.20
C GLU A 340 -19.17 25.61 39.19
N ALA A 341 -17.94 26.03 39.47
CA ALA A 341 -16.75 25.17 39.38
C ALA A 341 -16.82 23.96 40.32
N ARG A 342 -17.46 24.13 41.49
CA ARG A 342 -17.62 23.08 42.51
C ARG A 342 -18.34 21.85 41.96
N GLU A 343 -19.44 22.04 41.24
CA GLU A 343 -20.25 20.93 40.69
C GLU A 343 -19.44 20.07 39.72
N VAL A 344 -18.64 20.71 38.86
CA VAL A 344 -17.79 20.00 37.89
C VAL A 344 -16.68 19.24 38.59
N LEU A 345 -16.03 19.85 39.58
CA LEU A 345 -14.97 19.21 40.38
C LEU A 345 -15.51 18.01 41.17
N GLU A 346 -16.70 18.10 41.76
CA GLU A 346 -17.32 16.98 42.47
C GLU A 346 -17.57 15.78 41.55
N GLN A 347 -18.05 16.02 40.33
CA GLN A 347 -18.25 14.95 39.34
C GLN A 347 -16.92 14.28 38.94
N ILE A 348 -15.84 15.04 38.79
CA ILE A 348 -14.51 14.49 38.50
C ILE A 348 -14.00 13.64 39.66
N ILE A 349 -14.13 14.14 40.89
CA ILE A 349 -13.66 13.41 42.07
C ILE A 349 -14.43 12.10 42.24
N GLN A 350 -15.74 12.08 41.98
CA GLN A 350 -16.53 10.84 41.98
C GLN A 350 -16.02 9.81 40.97
N LEU A 351 -15.64 10.24 39.76
CA LEU A 351 -15.08 9.35 38.74
C LEU A 351 -13.72 8.77 39.15
N LEU A 352 -12.90 9.55 39.87
CA LEU A 352 -11.57 9.14 40.32
C LEU A 352 -11.58 8.36 41.64
N GLN A 353 -12.66 8.45 42.42
CA GLN A 353 -12.82 7.84 43.74
C GLN A 353 -12.44 6.34 43.74
N ALA A 354 -13.05 5.55 42.85
CA ALA A 354 -12.83 4.11 42.78
C ALA A 354 -11.40 3.72 42.35
N ARG A 355 -10.68 4.61 41.65
CA ARG A 355 -9.28 4.41 41.28
C ARG A 355 -8.35 4.79 42.43
N ALA A 356 -8.63 5.90 43.11
CA ALA A 356 -7.86 6.38 44.24
C ALA A 356 -7.90 5.37 45.40
N GLU A 357 -9.07 4.81 45.72
CA GLU A 357 -9.24 3.76 46.74
C GLU A 357 -8.42 2.51 46.43
N ARG A 358 -8.46 2.04 45.17
CA ARG A 358 -7.64 0.90 44.70
C ARG A 358 -6.14 1.15 44.80
N GLN A 359 -5.72 2.40 44.73
CA GLN A 359 -4.31 2.81 44.84
C GLN A 359 -3.92 3.25 46.26
N GLY A 360 -4.82 3.13 47.23
CA GLY A 360 -4.58 3.57 48.61
C GLY A 360 -4.42 5.09 48.78
N VAL A 361 -4.90 5.88 47.81
CA VAL A 361 -4.79 7.35 47.81
C VAL A 361 -6.08 7.96 48.37
N ARG A 362 -5.95 8.83 49.38
CA ARG A 362 -7.07 9.59 49.96
C ARG A 362 -7.18 10.96 49.29
N ILE A 363 -8.35 11.29 48.75
CA ILE A 363 -8.64 12.62 48.17
C ILE A 363 -9.32 13.49 49.25
N GLU A 364 -8.64 14.53 49.72
CA GLU A 364 -9.23 15.57 50.58
C GLU A 364 -9.81 16.70 49.74
N ARG A 365 -11.02 17.17 50.08
CA ARG A 365 -11.73 18.24 49.38
C ARG A 365 -11.86 19.44 50.32
N ARG A 366 -11.41 20.62 49.86
CA ARG A 366 -11.56 21.89 50.60
C ARG A 366 -12.07 22.94 49.63
N PHE A 367 -13.36 23.26 49.72
CA PHE A 367 -14.01 24.26 48.88
C PHE A 367 -14.47 25.45 49.74
N PRO A 368 -14.38 26.69 49.23
CA PRO A 368 -14.88 27.88 49.94
C PRO A 368 -16.41 27.88 49.99
N ASP A 369 -17.03 28.33 51.07
CA ASP A 369 -18.50 28.28 51.26
C ASP A 369 -19.30 29.09 50.22
N GLU A 370 -18.66 30.06 49.56
CA GLU A 370 -19.28 30.88 48.51
C GLU A 370 -19.27 30.16 47.14
N PRO A 371 -20.33 30.31 46.31
CA PRO A 371 -20.37 29.74 44.97
C PRO A 371 -19.26 30.29 44.07
N LEU A 372 -18.38 29.40 43.58
CA LEU A 372 -17.31 29.78 42.66
C LEU A 372 -17.80 29.69 41.21
N VAL A 373 -18.42 30.77 40.74
CA VAL A 373 -18.94 30.85 39.37
C VAL A 373 -17.85 31.35 38.42
N ILE A 374 -17.56 30.57 37.38
CA ILE A 374 -16.53 30.89 36.37
C ILE A 374 -17.12 30.90 34.96
N GLN A 375 -16.53 31.70 34.09
CA GLN A 375 -16.86 31.74 32.67
C GLN A 375 -15.74 31.08 31.86
N ALA A 376 -15.90 29.81 31.56
CA ALA A 376 -14.91 29.01 30.83
C ALA A 376 -15.58 27.98 29.93
N ASP A 377 -14.79 27.34 29.07
CA ASP A 377 -15.23 26.14 28.38
C ASP A 377 -15.24 24.98 29.38
N VAL A 378 -16.42 24.42 29.65
CA VAL A 378 -16.60 23.35 30.65
C VAL A 378 -15.77 22.12 30.30
N GLY A 379 -15.64 21.80 29.00
CA GLY A 379 -14.89 20.64 28.54
C GLY A 379 -13.39 20.80 28.80
N GLN A 380 -12.82 21.95 28.46
CA GLN A 380 -11.41 22.25 28.75
C GLN A 380 -11.14 22.37 30.25
N PHE A 381 -12.05 22.97 31.02
CA PHE A 381 -11.94 23.04 32.48
C PHE A 381 -11.94 21.65 33.14
N ARG A 382 -12.62 20.67 32.55
CA ARG A 382 -12.66 19.30 33.06
C ARG A 382 -11.38 18.50 32.76
N GLN A 383 -10.63 18.91 31.73
CA GLN A 383 -9.45 18.21 31.24
C GLN A 383 -8.17 18.62 31.97
N VAL A 384 -8.07 19.90 32.36
CA VAL A 384 -6.99 20.45 33.20
C VAL A 384 -7.26 20.12 34.66
#